data_AF-A0A662RDG2-F1
#
_entry.id   AF-A0A662RDG2-F1
#
_cell.length_a   1.000
_cell.length_b   1.000
_cell.length_c   1.000
_cell.angle_alpha   90.00
_cell.angle_beta   90.00
_cell.angle_gamma   90.00
#
_symmetry.space_group_name_H-M   'P 1'
#
loop_
_entity.id
_entity.type
_entity.pdbx_description
1 polymer ?
#
loop_
_entity_poly.entity_id
_entity_poly.type
_entity_poly.pdbx_seq_one_letter_code
_entity_poly.pdbx_strand_id
1 'polypeptide(L)'
;MIRANISITGDVQTVGFQTFVKNLADSLQITGCIKNLDDSSVVVVCEGEKGSIEQLIGETTENPPSFANVEDVSVEYVDYIGEFDSFERLGDDVPKKATLGDLLGVMKNFDTKAEKLVQILSDMNNTLKDVKDDTSQIKVDTSQIKVDTSQIKVDTSQIKVDTSQIKEIKENTVIMKDKLISLEEIHKEMLDLRMKYDQLSDDVAEIKIAISGLGTGVPA
;
A
#
# COMPACT_ATOMS: atom_id res chain seq x y z
N MET A 1 -15.18 -55.35 31.45
CA MET A 1 -14.78 -54.59 30.24
C MET A 1 -16.03 -54.34 29.41
N ILE A 2 -16.10 -53.19 28.75
CA ILE A 2 -17.16 -52.78 27.84
C ILE A 2 -16.53 -52.07 26.65
N ARG A 3 -17.24 -51.99 25.53
CA ARG A 3 -16.86 -51.18 24.38
C ARG A 3 -17.75 -49.94 24.30
N ALA A 4 -17.18 -48.82 23.88
CA ALA A 4 -17.92 -47.58 23.63
C ALA A 4 -17.58 -47.05 22.23
N ASN A 5 -18.62 -46.68 21.50
CA ASN A 5 -18.53 -45.87 20.28
C ASN A 5 -18.89 -44.44 20.67
N ILE A 6 -17.94 -43.53 20.56
CA ILE A 6 -18.06 -42.14 20.98
C ILE A 6 -17.95 -41.28 19.73
N SER A 7 -18.92 -40.40 19.52
CA SER A 7 -18.90 -39.36 18.48
C SER A 7 -18.79 -38.00 19.15
N ILE A 8 -17.82 -37.21 18.72
CA ILE A 8 -17.48 -35.90 19.29
C ILE A 8 -17.57 -34.86 18.17
N THR A 9 -18.31 -33.77 18.41
CA THR A 9 -18.45 -32.65 17.48
C THR A 9 -17.96 -31.34 18.12
N GLY A 10 -17.64 -30.36 17.27
CA GLY A 10 -17.08 -29.05 17.66
C GLY A 10 -15.77 -28.76 16.92
N ASP A 11 -14.94 -27.88 17.49
CA ASP A 11 -13.61 -27.53 16.97
C ASP A 11 -12.56 -28.59 17.35
N VAL A 12 -12.85 -29.86 17.04
CA VAL A 12 -12.13 -31.05 17.55
C VAL A 12 -11.21 -31.71 16.52
N GLN A 13 -11.15 -31.19 15.30
CA GLN A 13 -10.21 -31.66 14.26
C GLN A 13 -8.90 -30.85 14.21
N THR A 14 -8.68 -29.96 15.17
CA THR A 14 -7.47 -29.16 15.28
C THR A 14 -6.25 -30.04 15.56
N VAL A 15 -5.07 -29.56 15.16
CA VAL A 15 -3.80 -30.29 15.34
C VAL A 15 -3.57 -30.51 16.84
N GLY A 16 -3.60 -31.78 17.25
CA GLY A 16 -3.26 -32.19 18.62
C GLY A 16 -4.40 -32.81 19.41
N PHE A 17 -5.68 -32.64 19.01
CA PHE A 17 -6.82 -33.21 19.74
C PHE A 17 -6.76 -34.74 19.82
N GLN A 18 -6.50 -35.41 18.70
CA GLN A 18 -6.33 -36.87 18.69
C GLN A 18 -5.17 -37.36 19.57
N THR A 19 -4.09 -36.59 19.65
CA THR A 19 -2.93 -36.91 20.50
C THR A 19 -3.31 -36.77 21.98
N PHE A 20 -4.08 -35.74 22.33
CA PHE A 20 -4.63 -35.57 23.68
C PHE A 20 -5.50 -36.78 24.08
N VAL A 21 -6.49 -37.15 23.27
CA VAL A 21 -7.38 -38.29 23.55
C VAL A 21 -6.59 -39.59 23.64
N LYS A 22 -5.61 -39.83 22.75
CA LYS A 22 -4.73 -41.01 22.81
C LYS A 22 -3.97 -41.06 24.14
N ASN A 23 -3.31 -39.98 24.53
CA ASN A 23 -2.52 -39.95 25.76
C ASN A 23 -3.39 -40.18 27.01
N LEU A 24 -4.60 -39.63 27.00
CA LEU A 24 -5.58 -39.83 28.06
C LEU A 24 -6.04 -41.30 28.10
N ALA A 25 -6.38 -41.89 26.96
CA ALA A 25 -6.74 -43.31 26.87
C ALA A 25 -5.61 -44.25 27.33
N ASP A 26 -4.37 -43.97 26.93
CA ASP A 26 -3.18 -44.71 27.37
C ASP A 26 -3.02 -44.64 28.91
N SER A 27 -3.23 -43.45 29.50
CA SER A 27 -3.14 -43.25 30.96
C SER A 27 -4.22 -43.98 31.75
N LEU A 28 -5.38 -44.20 31.13
CA LEU A 28 -6.54 -44.89 31.70
C LEU A 28 -6.58 -46.39 31.34
N GLN A 29 -5.54 -46.89 30.66
CA GLN A 29 -5.42 -48.28 30.20
C GLN A 29 -6.58 -48.72 29.30
N ILE A 30 -7.05 -47.81 28.45
CA ILE A 30 -8.12 -48.05 27.46
C ILE A 30 -7.46 -48.38 26.12
N THR A 31 -7.93 -49.41 25.44
CA THR A 31 -7.50 -49.75 24.07
C THR A 31 -8.55 -49.29 23.07
N GLY A 32 -8.18 -49.07 21.80
CA GLY A 32 -9.13 -48.52 20.83
C GLY A 32 -8.52 -47.80 19.66
N CYS A 33 -9.32 -47.01 18.99
CA CYS A 33 -8.84 -46.07 17.99
C CYS A 33 -9.64 -44.76 17.94
N ILE A 34 -9.00 -43.72 17.42
CA ILE A 34 -9.60 -42.41 17.17
C ILE A 34 -9.41 -42.01 15.70
N LYS A 35 -10.46 -41.49 15.05
CA LYS A 35 -10.46 -41.11 13.62
C LYS A 35 -11.21 -39.80 13.40
N ASN A 36 -10.69 -38.94 12.51
CA ASN A 36 -11.41 -37.79 11.99
C ASN A 36 -12.33 -38.23 10.84
N LEU A 37 -13.56 -37.73 10.83
CA LEU A 37 -14.52 -37.93 9.74
C LEU A 37 -14.57 -36.70 8.81
N ASP A 38 -15.05 -36.90 7.58
CA ASP A 38 -15.12 -35.83 6.57
C ASP A 38 -16.14 -34.73 6.92
N ASP A 39 -17.07 -35.01 7.84
CA ASP A 39 -18.11 -34.10 8.32
C ASP A 39 -17.67 -33.19 9.49
N SER A 40 -16.36 -33.08 9.70
CA SER A 40 -15.75 -32.33 10.81
C SER A 40 -15.92 -32.95 12.21
N SER A 41 -16.50 -34.15 12.34
CA SER A 41 -16.59 -34.87 13.61
C SER A 41 -15.38 -35.77 13.88
N VAL A 42 -15.24 -36.22 15.14
CA VAL A 42 -14.23 -37.18 15.58
C VAL A 42 -14.93 -38.38 16.19
N VAL A 43 -14.55 -39.58 15.74
CA VAL A 43 -15.06 -40.83 16.28
C VAL A 43 -13.97 -41.54 17.06
N VAL A 44 -14.33 -42.01 18.26
CA VAL A 44 -13.51 -42.87 19.10
C VAL A 44 -14.23 -44.19 19.29
N VAL A 45 -13.53 -45.30 19.05
CA VAL A 45 -14.01 -46.65 19.34
C VAL A 45 -13.04 -47.24 20.34
N CYS A 46 -13.50 -47.50 21.56
CA CYS A 46 -12.60 -47.91 22.63
C CYS A 46 -13.17 -49.02 23.52
N GLU A 47 -12.29 -49.80 24.11
CA GLU A 47 -12.57 -50.93 24.99
C GLU A 47 -11.81 -50.78 26.30
N GLY A 48 -12.49 -51.03 27.42
CA GLY A 48 -11.93 -50.70 28.73
C GLY A 48 -12.84 -51.08 29.89
N GLU A 49 -12.38 -50.80 31.11
CA GLU A 49 -13.28 -50.76 32.25
C GLU A 49 -14.27 -49.60 32.09
N LYS A 50 -15.53 -49.81 32.49
CA LYS A 50 -16.58 -48.81 32.32
C LYS A 50 -16.22 -47.49 33.01
N GLY A 51 -15.65 -47.54 34.21
CA GLY A 51 -15.21 -46.35 34.94
C GLY A 51 -14.09 -45.59 34.22
N SER A 52 -13.12 -46.29 33.62
CA SER A 52 -12.08 -45.66 32.80
C SER A 52 -12.65 -44.97 31.57
N ILE A 53 -13.60 -45.61 30.87
CA ILE A 53 -14.25 -45.02 29.69
C ILE A 53 -15.08 -43.78 30.07
N GLU A 54 -15.83 -43.85 31.17
CA GLU A 54 -16.58 -42.69 31.69
C GLU A 54 -15.64 -41.54 32.06
N GLN A 55 -14.47 -41.85 32.64
CA GLN A 55 -13.45 -40.85 32.93
C GLN A 55 -12.83 -40.26 31.65
N LEU A 56 -12.55 -41.06 30.63
CA LEU A 56 -12.06 -40.59 29.32
C LEU A 56 -13.04 -39.59 28.70
N ILE A 57 -14.34 -39.91 28.73
CA ILE A 57 -15.41 -39.04 28.21
C ILE A 57 -15.51 -37.75 29.03
N GLY A 58 -15.51 -37.86 30.36
CA GLY A 58 -15.57 -36.71 31.26
C GLY A 58 -14.41 -35.74 31.04
N GLU A 59 -13.16 -36.24 31.06
CA GLU A 59 -11.97 -35.41 30.87
C GLU A 59 -11.90 -34.79 29.46
N THR A 60 -12.36 -35.52 28.43
CA THR A 60 -12.40 -34.98 27.06
C THR A 60 -13.42 -33.86 26.92
N THR A 61 -14.50 -33.88 27.70
CA THR A 61 -15.60 -32.92 27.62
C THR A 61 -15.40 -31.72 28.56
N GLU A 62 -14.97 -31.98 29.80
CA GLU A 62 -14.84 -30.98 30.86
C GLU A 62 -13.48 -30.27 30.83
N ASN A 63 -12.42 -30.96 30.38
CA ASN A 63 -11.05 -30.43 30.34
C ASN A 63 -10.39 -30.58 28.95
N PRO A 64 -11.04 -30.10 27.86
CA PRO A 64 -10.40 -30.13 26.55
C PRO A 64 -9.17 -29.20 26.52
N PRO A 65 -8.17 -29.48 25.66
CA PRO A 65 -7.03 -28.59 25.48
C PRO A 65 -7.47 -27.21 24.99
N SER A 66 -6.73 -26.15 25.32
CA SER A 66 -7.11 -24.75 25.06
C SER A 66 -7.38 -24.37 23.60
N PHE A 67 -7.03 -25.24 22.66
CA PHE A 67 -7.20 -25.08 21.21
C PHE A 67 -8.34 -25.96 20.64
N ALA A 68 -9.09 -26.65 21.48
CA ALA A 68 -10.24 -27.47 21.09
C ALA A 68 -11.48 -27.04 21.88
N ASN A 69 -12.63 -27.08 21.21
CA ASN A 69 -13.93 -26.83 21.82
C ASN A 69 -14.84 -28.01 21.51
N VAL A 70 -15.31 -28.70 22.56
CA VAL A 70 -16.23 -29.84 22.43
C VAL A 70 -17.66 -29.32 22.58
N GLU A 71 -18.47 -29.50 21.55
CA GLU A 71 -19.86 -29.02 21.52
C GLU A 71 -20.86 -30.10 21.95
N ASP A 72 -20.72 -31.30 21.40
CA ASP A 72 -21.59 -32.44 21.72
C ASP A 72 -20.79 -33.75 21.74
N VAL A 73 -21.19 -34.64 22.64
CA VAL A 73 -20.61 -35.98 22.78
C VAL A 73 -21.73 -37.01 22.87
N SER A 74 -21.79 -37.89 21.87
CA SER A 74 -22.73 -39.01 21.82
C SER A 74 -21.99 -40.31 22.09
N VAL A 75 -22.52 -41.13 23.00
CA VAL A 75 -21.88 -42.37 23.46
C VAL A 75 -22.85 -43.54 23.32
N GLU A 76 -22.40 -44.58 22.64
CA GLU A 76 -23.08 -45.86 22.53
C GLU A 76 -22.23 -46.96 23.17
N TYR A 77 -22.75 -47.58 24.23
CA TYR A 77 -22.10 -48.71 24.88
C TYR A 77 -22.53 -50.03 24.23
N VAL A 78 -21.56 -50.87 23.90
CA VAL A 78 -21.76 -52.19 23.29
C VAL A 78 -20.91 -53.26 24.01
N ASP A 79 -21.22 -54.52 23.75
CA ASP A 79 -20.49 -55.63 24.36
C ASP A 79 -19.00 -55.60 23.98
N TYR A 80 -18.16 -55.98 24.95
CA TYR A 80 -16.71 -56.05 24.76
C TYR A 80 -16.36 -57.14 23.73
N ILE A 81 -15.56 -56.78 22.72
CA ILE A 81 -15.17 -57.69 21.63
C ILE A 81 -13.70 -58.09 21.76
N GLY A 82 -12.85 -57.25 22.34
CA GLY A 82 -11.41 -57.50 22.48
C GLY A 82 -10.68 -57.30 21.15
N GLU A 83 -11.05 -56.28 20.41
CA GLU A 83 -10.54 -55.98 19.06
C GLU A 83 -9.18 -55.26 19.10
N PHE A 84 -8.85 -54.59 20.21
CA PHE A 84 -7.70 -53.68 20.28
C PHE A 84 -6.68 -54.09 21.34
N ASP A 85 -5.42 -54.24 20.93
CA ASP A 85 -4.27 -54.47 21.82
C ASP A 85 -3.66 -53.15 22.38
N SER A 86 -3.95 -52.01 21.74
CA SER A 86 -3.48 -50.68 22.13
C SER A 86 -4.42 -49.57 21.65
N PHE A 87 -4.18 -48.32 22.04
CA PHE A 87 -4.94 -47.17 21.53
C PHE A 87 -4.22 -46.49 20.36
N GLU A 88 -4.80 -46.56 19.16
CA GLU A 88 -4.19 -46.06 17.94
C GLU A 88 -4.91 -44.83 17.36
N ARG A 89 -4.15 -43.94 16.74
CA ARG A 89 -4.73 -42.88 15.89
C ARG A 89 -4.94 -43.43 14.49
N LEU A 90 -6.07 -43.13 13.86
CA LEU A 90 -6.37 -43.51 12.49
C LEU A 90 -6.48 -42.24 11.64
N GLY A 91 -5.55 -42.09 10.71
CA GLY A 91 -5.47 -40.99 9.76
C GLY A 91 -4.41 -41.28 8.71
N ASP A 92 -4.42 -40.52 7.61
CA ASP A 92 -3.46 -40.65 6.51
C ASP A 92 -1.99 -40.41 6.96
N ASP A 93 -1.82 -39.82 8.15
CA ASP A 93 -0.55 -39.52 8.82
C ASP A 93 -0.08 -40.62 9.80
N VAL A 94 -0.86 -41.68 10.02
CA VAL A 94 -0.50 -42.76 10.98
C VAL A 94 -0.08 -44.04 10.24
N PRO A 95 1.21 -44.41 10.25
CA PRO A 95 1.68 -45.60 9.55
C PRO A 95 1.23 -46.88 10.29
N LYS A 96 0.28 -47.62 9.69
CA LYS A 96 -0.04 -49.01 10.08
C LYS A 96 1.15 -49.89 9.69
N LYS A 97 1.62 -50.76 10.60
CA LYS A 97 2.73 -51.74 10.46
C LYS A 97 3.43 -51.69 9.08
N ALA A 98 4.45 -50.82 8.98
CA ALA A 98 5.00 -50.37 7.70
C ALA A 98 5.45 -51.51 6.78
N THR A 99 4.77 -51.65 5.64
CA THR A 99 5.27 -52.43 4.50
C THR A 99 6.26 -51.59 3.68
N LEU A 100 7.09 -52.21 2.84
CA LEU A 100 7.99 -51.49 1.94
C LEU A 100 7.24 -50.55 0.97
N GLY A 101 5.98 -50.90 0.62
CA GLY A 101 5.10 -50.06 -0.19
C GLY A 101 4.66 -48.78 0.53
N ASP A 102 4.39 -48.87 1.83
CA ASP A 102 4.02 -47.71 2.66
C ASP A 102 5.20 -46.74 2.79
N LEU A 103 6.42 -47.26 2.95
CA LEU A 103 7.64 -46.45 2.97
C LEU A 103 7.88 -45.74 1.62
N LEU A 104 7.60 -46.40 0.51
CA LEU A 104 7.66 -45.79 -0.83
C LEU A 104 6.60 -44.69 -1.01
N GLY A 105 5.39 -44.88 -0.49
CA GLY A 105 4.35 -43.85 -0.47
C GLY A 105 4.78 -42.62 0.35
N VAL A 106 5.36 -42.86 1.53
CA VAL A 106 5.92 -41.83 2.39
C VAL A 106 7.05 -41.07 1.67
N MET A 107 8.00 -41.77 1.04
CA MET A 107 9.08 -41.13 0.27
C MET A 107 8.55 -40.27 -0.88
N LYS A 108 7.58 -40.76 -1.66
CA LYS A 108 6.96 -39.97 -2.74
C LYS A 108 6.26 -38.70 -2.24
N ASN A 109 5.61 -38.79 -1.08
CA ASN A 109 4.99 -37.64 -0.43
C ASN A 109 6.05 -36.63 0.05
N PHE A 110 7.18 -37.12 0.57
CA PHE A 110 8.32 -36.28 0.92
C PHE A 110 8.93 -35.60 -0.31
N ASP A 111 9.14 -36.31 -1.41
CA ASP A 111 9.65 -35.74 -2.66
C ASP A 111 8.72 -34.64 -3.18
N THR A 112 7.42 -34.91 -3.23
CA THR A 112 6.42 -33.91 -3.67
C THR A 112 6.42 -32.68 -2.77
N LYS A 113 6.55 -32.86 -1.45
CA LYS A 113 6.66 -31.74 -0.50
C LYS A 113 7.99 -31.00 -0.64
N ALA A 114 9.08 -31.71 -0.90
CA ALA A 114 10.41 -31.13 -1.12
C ALA A 114 10.43 -30.28 -2.39
N GLU A 115 9.82 -30.74 -3.49
CA GLU A 115 9.67 -29.95 -4.72
C GLU A 115 8.89 -28.66 -4.48
N LYS A 116 7.77 -28.72 -3.74
CA LYS A 116 7.01 -27.52 -3.36
C LYS A 116 7.84 -26.56 -2.51
N LEU A 117 8.64 -27.07 -1.57
CA LEU A 117 9.54 -26.24 -0.76
C LEU A 117 10.60 -25.56 -1.62
N VAL A 118 11.21 -26.28 -2.56
CA VAL A 118 12.20 -25.71 -3.50
C VAL A 118 11.56 -24.61 -4.35
N GLN A 119 10.33 -24.81 -4.81
CA GLN A 119 9.61 -23.78 -5.58
C GLN A 119 9.35 -22.53 -4.74
N ILE A 120 8.85 -22.69 -3.52
CA ILE A 120 8.63 -21.57 -2.59
C ILE A 120 9.94 -20.80 -2.35
N LEU A 121 11.05 -21.51 -2.12
CA LEU A 121 12.36 -20.88 -1.90
C LEU A 121 12.85 -20.13 -3.15
N SER A 122 12.62 -20.67 -4.35
CA SER A 122 12.92 -20.01 -5.60
C SER A 122 12.11 -18.71 -5.77
N ASP A 123 10.81 -18.78 -5.53
CA ASP A 123 9.91 -17.62 -5.65
C ASP A 123 10.23 -16.54 -4.61
N MET A 124 10.56 -16.95 -3.38
CA MET A 124 11.05 -16.04 -2.34
C MET A 124 12.35 -15.36 -2.74
N ASN A 125 13.30 -16.10 -3.33
CA ASN A 125 14.57 -15.54 -3.78
C ASN A 125 14.37 -14.50 -4.90
N ASN A 126 13.46 -14.76 -5.84
CA ASN A 126 13.10 -13.79 -6.88
C ASN A 126 12.46 -12.54 -6.26
N THR A 127 11.50 -12.72 -5.35
CA THR A 127 10.86 -11.60 -4.65
C THR A 127 11.87 -10.76 -3.87
N LEU A 128 12.84 -11.39 -3.20
CA LEU A 128 13.92 -10.72 -2.49
C LEU A 128 14.83 -9.91 -3.41
N LYS A 129 15.08 -10.42 -4.63
CA LYS A 129 15.84 -9.70 -5.65
C LYS A 129 15.08 -8.45 -6.10
N ASP A 130 13.80 -8.57 -6.40
CA ASP A 130 12.96 -7.43 -6.80
C ASP A 130 12.92 -6.36 -5.71
N VAL A 131 12.72 -6.76 -4.45
CA VAL A 131 12.75 -5.84 -3.30
C VAL A 131 14.10 -5.13 -3.17
N LYS A 132 15.21 -5.82 -3.45
CA LYS A 132 16.55 -5.23 -3.40
C LYS A 132 16.75 -4.21 -4.52
N ASP A 133 16.24 -4.50 -5.71
CA ASP A 133 16.32 -3.61 -6.86
C ASP A 133 15.45 -2.35 -6.61
N ASP A 134 14.22 -2.52 -6.12
CA ASP A 134 13.34 -1.41 -5.70
C ASP A 134 13.97 -0.57 -4.59
N THR A 135 14.57 -1.21 -3.58
CA THR A 135 15.28 -0.50 -2.50
C THR A 135 16.45 0.33 -3.03
N SER A 136 17.11 -0.15 -4.09
CA SER A 136 18.20 0.58 -4.74
C SER A 136 17.67 1.79 -5.51
N GLN A 137 16.54 1.62 -6.22
CA GLN A 137 15.89 2.71 -6.94
C GLN A 137 15.38 3.80 -6.01
N ILE A 138 14.76 3.44 -4.88
CA ILE A 138 14.27 4.40 -3.87
C ILE A 138 15.40 5.31 -3.36
N LYS A 139 16.64 4.79 -3.23
CA LYS A 139 17.80 5.61 -2.82
C LYS A 139 18.17 6.64 -3.88
N VAL A 140 18.09 6.25 -5.15
CA VAL A 140 18.33 7.16 -6.28
C VAL A 140 17.28 8.27 -6.28
N ASP A 141 16.00 7.89 -6.21
CA ASP A 141 14.87 8.83 -6.24
C ASP A 141 14.93 9.80 -5.05
N THR A 142 15.25 9.30 -3.85
CA THR A 142 15.44 10.13 -2.65
C THR A 142 16.57 11.15 -2.84
N SER A 143 17.64 10.78 -3.55
CA SER A 143 18.74 11.69 -3.85
C SER A 143 18.32 12.75 -4.85
N GLN A 144 17.57 12.38 -5.89
CA GLN A 144 17.04 13.32 -6.88
C GLN A 144 16.07 14.33 -6.26
N ILE A 145 15.16 13.89 -5.38
CA ILE A 145 14.23 14.77 -4.66
C ILE A 145 14.97 15.87 -3.89
N LYS A 146 16.13 15.56 -3.29
CA LYS A 146 16.96 16.56 -2.59
C LYS A 146 17.54 17.60 -3.54
N VAL A 147 17.96 17.18 -4.73
CA VAL A 147 18.44 18.08 -5.78
C VAL A 147 17.31 19.00 -6.22
N ASP A 148 16.15 18.44 -6.56
CA ASP A 148 14.99 19.20 -7.05
C ASP A 148 14.50 20.19 -5.98
N THR A 149 14.43 19.78 -4.72
CA THR A 149 14.09 20.67 -3.59
C THR A 149 15.06 21.84 -3.47
N SER A 150 16.34 21.62 -3.76
CA SER A 150 17.36 22.66 -3.71
C SER A 150 17.20 23.64 -4.88
N GLN A 151 16.90 23.13 -6.07
CA GLN A 151 16.63 23.96 -7.25
C GLN A 151 15.38 24.83 -7.07
N ILE A 152 14.29 24.28 -6.52
CA ILE A 152 13.06 25.03 -6.23
C ILE A 152 13.33 26.23 -5.31
N LYS A 153 14.24 26.11 -4.35
CA LYS A 153 14.64 27.24 -3.47
C LYS A 153 15.37 28.34 -4.24
N VAL A 154 16.23 27.96 -5.18
CA VAL A 154 16.93 28.91 -6.07
C VAL A 154 15.90 29.64 -6.93
N ASP A 155 15.02 28.89 -7.60
CA ASP A 155 13.99 29.46 -8.48
C ASP A 155 13.04 30.40 -7.73
N THR A 156 12.63 30.01 -6.52
CA THR A 156 11.80 30.85 -5.63
C THR A 156 12.51 32.16 -5.27
N SER A 157 13.83 32.12 -5.08
CA SER A 157 14.62 33.32 -4.79
C SER A 157 14.71 34.22 -6.01
N GLN A 158 14.91 33.64 -7.20
CA GLN A 158 14.95 34.40 -8.45
C GLN A 158 13.61 35.09 -8.76
N ILE A 159 12.49 34.38 -8.58
CA ILE A 159 11.15 34.96 -8.78
C ILE A 159 10.92 36.21 -7.92
N LYS A 160 11.46 36.25 -6.68
CA LYS A 160 11.37 37.43 -5.81
C LYS A 160 12.16 38.62 -6.37
N VAL A 161 13.34 38.36 -6.94
CA VAL A 161 14.16 39.37 -7.61
C VAL A 161 13.39 39.91 -8.83
N ASP A 162 12.92 39.03 -9.69
CA ASP A 162 12.19 39.40 -10.92
C ASP A 162 10.92 40.21 -10.60
N THR A 163 10.18 39.80 -9.57
CA THR A 163 8.99 40.53 -9.08
C THR A 163 9.34 41.95 -8.63
N SER A 164 10.52 42.15 -8.04
CA SER A 164 10.97 43.47 -7.59
C SER A 164 11.36 44.36 -8.77
N GLN A 165 12.07 43.79 -9.76
CA GLN A 165 12.42 44.50 -11.00
C GLN A 165 11.17 44.92 -11.79
N ILE A 166 10.15 44.05 -11.86
CA ILE A 166 8.88 44.37 -12.53
C ILE A 166 8.18 45.57 -11.88
N LYS A 167 8.23 45.69 -10.54
CA LYS A 167 7.66 46.84 -9.83
C LYS A 167 8.37 48.14 -10.21
N GLU A 168 9.70 48.12 -10.25
CA GLU A 168 10.50 49.29 -10.64
C GLU A 168 10.24 49.71 -12.09
N ILE A 169 10.17 48.75 -13.02
CA ILE A 169 9.81 49.02 -14.42
C ILE A 169 8.42 49.66 -14.53
N LYS A 170 7.46 49.19 -13.72
CA LYS A 170 6.11 49.73 -13.69
C LYS A 170 6.10 51.19 -13.21
N GLU A 171 6.84 51.51 -12.15
CA GLU A 171 6.99 52.88 -11.65
C GLU A 171 7.63 53.80 -12.71
N ASN A 172 8.72 53.36 -13.33
CA ASN A 172 9.38 54.10 -14.40
C ASN A 172 8.46 54.34 -15.61
N THR A 173 7.59 53.38 -15.93
CA THR A 173 6.61 53.51 -17.01
C THR A 173 5.55 54.58 -16.71
N VAL A 174 5.12 54.71 -15.45
CA VAL A 174 4.20 55.79 -15.04
C VAL A 174 4.87 57.15 -15.22
N ILE A 175 6.11 57.30 -14.72
CA ILE A 175 6.88 58.54 -14.87
C ILE A 175 7.08 58.91 -16.35
N MET A 176 7.35 57.92 -17.21
CA MET A 176 7.48 58.16 -18.64
C MET A 176 6.17 58.61 -19.29
N LYS A 177 5.01 58.08 -18.87
CA LYS A 177 3.70 58.53 -19.36
C LYS A 177 3.43 59.98 -18.97
N ASP A 178 3.74 60.38 -17.74
CA ASP A 178 3.55 61.76 -17.29
C ASP A 178 4.42 62.73 -18.10
N LYS A 179 5.69 62.37 -18.34
CA LYS A 179 6.58 63.17 -19.21
C LYS A 179 6.08 63.26 -20.65
N LEU A 180 5.47 62.20 -21.17
CA LEU A 180 4.90 62.20 -22.52
C LEU A 180 3.75 63.21 -22.64
N ILE A 181 2.88 63.26 -21.64
CA ILE A 181 1.77 64.23 -21.58
C ILE A 181 2.32 65.67 -21.59
N SER A 182 3.33 65.98 -20.78
CA SER A 182 3.96 67.30 -20.78
C SER A 182 4.61 67.65 -22.13
N LEU A 183 5.21 66.68 -22.82
CA LEU A 183 5.77 66.86 -24.17
C LEU A 183 4.69 67.15 -25.22
N GLU A 184 3.52 66.50 -25.12
CA GLU A 184 2.38 66.76 -26.00
C GLU A 184 1.83 68.18 -25.80
N GLU A 185 1.77 68.69 -24.57
CA GLU A 185 1.38 70.07 -24.27
C GLU A 185 2.36 71.08 -24.87
N ILE A 186 3.66 70.89 -24.66
CA ILE A 186 4.70 71.75 -25.25
C ILE A 186 4.61 71.74 -26.78
N HIS A 187 4.36 70.58 -27.39
CA HIS A 187 4.21 70.48 -28.83
C HIS A 187 3.02 71.30 -29.36
N LYS A 188 1.90 71.30 -28.63
CA LYS A 188 0.72 72.09 -28.96
C LYS A 188 0.99 73.58 -28.88
N GLU A 189 1.68 74.04 -27.83
CA GLU A 189 2.10 75.44 -27.69
C GLU A 189 3.07 75.87 -28.81
N MET A 190 4.02 75.01 -29.17
CA MET A 190 4.94 75.23 -30.29
C MET A 190 4.22 75.40 -31.63
N LEU A 191 3.17 74.61 -31.88
CA LEU A 191 2.34 74.74 -33.09
C LEU A 191 1.62 76.10 -33.13
N ASP A 192 1.04 76.53 -32.01
CA ASP A 192 0.37 77.83 -31.90
C ASP A 192 1.36 79.00 -32.11
N LEU A 193 2.54 78.92 -31.51
CA LEU A 193 3.61 79.90 -31.72
C LEU A 193 4.04 79.97 -33.19
N ARG A 194 4.14 78.81 -33.85
CA ARG A 194 4.49 78.75 -35.27
C ARG A 194 3.46 79.44 -36.15
N MET A 195 2.18 79.20 -35.90
CA MET A 195 1.10 79.89 -36.62
C MET A 195 1.15 81.41 -36.43
N LYS A 196 1.42 81.88 -35.19
CA LYS A 196 1.59 83.31 -34.91
C LYS A 196 2.81 83.91 -35.61
N TYR A 197 3.93 83.17 -35.68
CA TYR A 197 5.13 83.61 -36.39
C TYR A 197 4.89 83.71 -37.90
N ASP A 198 4.22 82.71 -38.49
CA ASP A 198 3.88 82.72 -39.92
C ASP A 198 2.99 83.93 -40.26
N GLN A 199 1.96 84.20 -39.44
CA GLN A 199 1.12 85.40 -39.61
C GLN A 199 1.92 86.70 -39.51
N LEU A 200 2.79 86.83 -38.49
CA LEU A 200 3.62 88.03 -38.32
C LEU A 200 4.59 88.20 -39.51
N SER A 201 5.12 87.10 -40.04
CA SER A 201 5.99 87.11 -41.23
C SER A 201 5.24 87.65 -42.46
N ASP A 202 3.99 87.21 -42.66
CA ASP A 202 3.14 87.71 -43.73
C ASP A 202 2.81 89.20 -43.55
N ASP A 203 2.42 89.63 -42.34
CA ASP A 203 2.15 91.03 -42.01
C ASP A 203 3.38 91.93 -42.30
N VAL A 204 4.59 91.48 -41.93
CA VAL A 204 5.84 92.20 -42.21
C VAL A 204 6.12 92.29 -43.71
N ALA A 205 5.84 91.23 -44.47
CA ALA A 205 5.97 91.25 -45.93
C ALA A 205 5.02 92.29 -46.55
N GLU A 206 3.77 92.37 -46.09
CA GLU A 206 2.80 93.39 -46.52
C GLU A 206 3.26 94.81 -46.20
N ILE A 207 3.74 95.07 -44.97
CA ILE A 207 4.26 96.38 -44.56
C ILE A 207 5.44 96.78 -45.46
N LYS A 208 6.35 95.85 -45.76
CA LYS A 208 7.51 96.12 -46.61
C LYS A 208 7.10 96.51 -48.03
N ILE A 209 6.08 95.86 -48.58
CA ILE A 209 5.49 96.22 -49.88
C ILE A 209 4.89 97.64 -49.80
N ALA A 210 4.08 97.93 -48.78
CA ALA A 210 3.44 99.25 -48.60
C ALA A 210 4.46 100.39 -48.49
N ILE A 211 5.54 100.22 -47.72
CA ILE A 211 6.62 101.21 -47.59
C ILE A 211 7.33 101.46 -48.93
N SER A 212 7.58 100.40 -49.72
CA SER A 212 8.22 100.56 -51.03
C SER A 212 7.38 101.39 -52.02
N GLY A 213 6.05 101.30 -51.93
CA GLY A 213 5.12 102.10 -52.74
C GLY A 213 5.04 103.57 -52.35
N LEU A 214 5.39 103.94 -51.11
CA LEU A 214 5.42 105.33 -50.65
C LEU A 214 6.66 106.10 -51.14
N GLY A 215 7.76 105.39 -51.45
CA GLY A 215 9.03 105.98 -51.89
C GLY A 215 9.07 106.44 -53.35
N THR A 216 8.06 106.11 -54.17
CA THR A 216 8.03 106.48 -55.61
C THR A 216 7.29 107.80 -55.89
N GLY A 217 6.88 108.54 -54.86
CA GLY A 217 6.17 109.81 -54.97
C GLY A 217 7.00 111.02 -54.52
N VAL A 218 8.15 111.29 -55.15
CA VAL A 218 8.78 112.61 -55.07
C VAL A 218 8.58 113.30 -56.43
N PRO A 219 7.76 114.36 -56.53
CA PRO A 219 7.56 115.07 -57.78
C PRO A 219 8.79 115.94 -58.08
N ALA A 220 9.32 115.82 -59.31
CA ALA A 220 10.11 116.86 -59.96
C ALA A 220 9.22 117.60 -60.96
#